data_AF-A0A812YHX7-F1
#
_entry.id   AF-A0A812YHX7-F1
#
_cell.length_a   1.000
_cell.length_b   1.000
_cell.length_c   1.000
_cell.angle_alpha   90.00
_cell.angle_beta   90.00
_cell.angle_gamma   90.00
#
_symmetry.space_group_name_H-M   'P 1'
#
loop_
_entity.id
_entity.type
_entity.pdbx_description
1 polymer ?
#
loop_
_entity_poly.entity_id
_entity_poly.type
_entity_poly.pdbx_seq_one_letter_code
_entity_poly.pdbx_strand_id
1 'polypeptide(L)'
;GPAWSEGSALGRNESSPLPEKPIIAVIRGRQEFGPRALGHRSLLAVPDSDEIRVRMNRLKVRQWYRPVAPMIAAEDLVKVFGREVPSPYMTMAPRVLDHIREQFPALAHLDGTARHQSVGKSDEPWLNALLLAVGRRTGLAALINTSFNTKGHPIVNSVRESLKLLDDLPDLDFVLIEDWLFHKRRRF
;
A
#
# COMPACT_ATOMS: atom_id res chain seq x y z
N GLY A 1 15.04 20.55 14.78
CA GLY A 1 13.61 20.17 14.69
C GLY A 1 13.45 19.01 13.74
N PRO A 2 12.32 18.28 13.75
CA PRO A 2 12.08 17.19 12.80
C PRO A 2 12.08 17.69 11.34
N ALA A 3 12.56 16.88 10.39
CA ALA A 3 12.86 17.27 9.00
C ALA A 3 11.68 17.09 8.01
N TRP A 4 10.45 17.31 8.49
CA TRP A 4 9.21 17.03 7.75
C TRP A 4 8.43 18.30 7.47
N SER A 5 7.74 18.34 6.32
CA SER A 5 6.70 19.34 6.01
C SER A 5 5.34 18.67 6.00
N GLU A 6 4.35 19.38 6.54
CA GLU A 6 2.93 19.02 6.46
C GLU A 6 2.37 19.57 5.15
N GLY A 7 1.97 18.67 4.25
CA GLY A 7 1.17 19.05 3.09
C GLY A 7 -0.30 19.02 3.49
N SER A 8 -0.95 20.19 3.57
CA SER A 8 -2.42 20.21 3.54
C SER A 8 -2.89 19.47 2.29
N ALA A 9 -4.04 18.78 2.34
CA ALA A 9 -4.62 18.11 1.19
C ALA A 9 -4.62 19.05 -0.03
N LEU A 10 -3.65 18.84 -0.93
CA LEU A 10 -3.35 19.70 -2.09
C LEU A 10 -3.06 21.18 -1.77
N GLY A 11 -2.19 21.44 -0.79
CA GLY A 11 -1.57 22.73 -0.54
C GLY A 11 -0.57 23.10 -1.65
N ARG A 12 -0.88 24.17 -2.38
CA ARG A 12 -0.06 24.77 -3.44
C ARG A 12 1.29 25.26 -2.87
N ASN A 13 2.37 25.08 -3.64
CA ASN A 13 3.73 25.65 -3.49
C ASN A 13 4.87 24.76 -2.95
N GLU A 14 5.00 23.51 -3.39
CA GLU A 14 6.34 22.93 -3.57
C GLU A 14 6.45 22.30 -4.97
N SER A 15 7.23 22.94 -5.84
CA SER A 15 7.42 22.60 -7.27
C SER A 15 8.34 21.39 -7.51
N SER A 16 8.47 20.48 -6.55
CA SER A 16 9.24 19.26 -6.76
C SER A 16 8.40 18.23 -7.52
N PRO A 17 8.97 17.52 -8.52
CA PRO A 17 8.25 16.42 -9.14
C PRO A 17 7.97 15.35 -8.08
N LEU A 18 6.69 15.00 -7.92
CA LEU A 18 6.27 13.86 -7.10
C LEU A 18 6.87 12.58 -7.70
N PRO A 19 7.25 11.60 -6.87
CA PRO A 19 7.71 10.31 -7.38
C PRO A 19 6.59 9.65 -8.19
N GLU A 20 6.95 9.08 -9.34
CA GLU A 20 5.98 8.49 -10.29
C GLU A 20 5.25 7.27 -9.68
N LYS A 21 5.96 6.48 -8.86
CA LYS A 21 5.45 5.27 -8.21
C LYS A 21 5.64 5.36 -6.69
N PRO A 22 4.83 6.16 -5.99
CA PRO A 22 5.03 6.42 -4.57
C PRO A 22 4.74 5.17 -3.72
N ILE A 23 5.56 4.95 -2.70
CA ILE A 23 5.23 4.11 -1.56
C ILE A 23 4.74 5.01 -0.43
N ILE A 24 3.51 4.76 0.03
CA ILE A 24 2.83 5.56 1.04
C ILE A 24 2.60 4.70 2.27
N ALA A 25 3.11 5.13 3.42
CA ALA A 25 2.69 4.59 4.71
C ALA A 25 1.37 5.23 5.12
N VAL A 26 0.40 4.44 5.55
CA VAL A 26 -0.91 4.89 6.03
C VAL A 26 -1.05 4.58 7.50
N ILE A 27 -1.40 5.61 8.27
CA ILE A 27 -1.81 5.57 9.67
C ILE A 27 -3.15 6.27 9.76
N ARG A 28 -4.25 5.52 9.72
CA ARG A 28 -5.59 6.10 9.74
C ARG A 28 -6.56 5.30 10.57
N GLY A 29 -7.29 5.96 11.45
CA GLY A 29 -8.26 5.32 12.34
C GLY A 29 -7.62 4.31 13.30
N ARG A 30 -8.45 3.35 13.73
CA ARG A 30 -8.08 2.31 14.70
C ARG A 30 -7.15 1.30 14.06
N GLN A 31 -6.17 0.82 14.82
CA GLN A 31 -5.27 -0.25 14.39
C GLN A 31 -6.01 -1.60 14.32
N GLU A 32 -5.60 -2.43 13.36
CA GLU A 32 -6.05 -3.80 13.18
C GLU A 32 -5.59 -4.72 14.31
N PHE A 33 -6.41 -5.72 14.64
CA PHE A 33 -5.98 -6.79 15.53
C PHE A 33 -5.36 -7.96 14.75
N GLY A 34 -4.24 -8.49 15.26
CA GLY A 34 -3.56 -9.66 14.71
C GLY A 34 -2.30 -9.33 13.89
N PRO A 35 -1.71 -10.33 13.21
CA PRO A 35 -0.39 -10.20 12.59
C PRO A 35 -0.41 -9.54 11.20
N ARG A 36 -1.59 -9.13 10.71
CA ARG A 36 -1.78 -8.59 9.35
C ARG A 36 -2.26 -7.16 9.43
N ALA A 37 -1.59 -6.27 8.69
CA ALA A 37 -2.15 -4.97 8.42
C ALA A 37 -3.22 -5.11 7.32
N LEU A 38 -4.36 -4.46 7.53
CA LEU A 38 -5.54 -4.48 6.67
C LEU A 38 -5.88 -3.07 6.16
N GLY A 39 -4.90 -2.15 6.16
CA GLY A 39 -5.00 -0.83 5.52
C GLY A 39 -4.89 0.37 6.46
N HIS A 40 -4.91 0.16 7.78
CA HIS A 40 -4.86 1.23 8.78
C HIS A 40 -3.45 1.49 9.30
N ARG A 41 -2.57 0.50 9.26
CA ARG A 41 -1.13 0.62 9.58
C ARG A 41 -0.31 -0.09 8.50
N SER A 42 -0.41 0.42 7.28
CA SER A 42 0.03 -0.28 6.07
C SER A 42 1.00 0.56 5.22
N LEU A 43 1.93 -0.10 4.55
CA LEU A 43 2.65 0.43 3.40
C LEU A 43 1.88 0.05 2.14
N LEU A 44 1.52 1.05 1.35
CA LEU A 44 0.70 0.93 0.16
C LEU A 44 1.46 1.40 -1.09
N ALA A 45 1.25 0.71 -2.20
CA ALA A 45 1.69 1.16 -3.53
C ALA A 45 0.90 0.48 -4.65
N VAL A 46 0.92 1.08 -5.84
CA VAL A 46 0.28 0.49 -7.02
C VAL A 46 1.09 -0.73 -7.50
N PRO A 47 0.45 -1.89 -7.77
CA PRO A 47 1.14 -3.14 -8.15
C PRO A 47 1.53 -3.22 -9.65
N ASP A 48 1.87 -2.11 -10.29
CA ASP A 48 2.02 -2.01 -11.76
C ASP A 48 3.42 -2.35 -12.31
N SER A 49 4.39 -2.67 -11.45
CA SER A 49 5.74 -3.04 -11.90
C SER A 49 6.48 -3.95 -10.93
N ASP A 50 7.44 -4.72 -11.44
CA ASP A 50 8.36 -5.46 -10.57
C ASP A 50 9.25 -4.54 -9.73
N GLU A 51 9.53 -3.34 -10.21
CA GLU A 51 10.29 -2.34 -9.46
C GLU A 51 9.60 -2.01 -8.11
N ILE A 52 8.27 -1.85 -8.09
CA ILE A 52 7.56 -1.55 -6.84
C ILE A 52 7.59 -2.72 -5.86
N ARG A 53 7.59 -3.96 -6.37
CA ARG A 53 7.80 -5.18 -5.56
C ARG A 53 9.20 -5.19 -4.95
N VAL A 54 10.23 -4.86 -5.74
CA VAL A 54 11.61 -4.79 -5.25
C VAL A 54 11.75 -3.72 -4.18
N ARG A 55 11.24 -2.50 -4.40
CA ARG A 55 11.27 -1.40 -3.42
C ARG A 55 10.53 -1.77 -2.13
N MET A 56 9.33 -2.35 -2.24
CA MET A 56 8.58 -2.88 -1.09
C MET A 56 9.38 -3.92 -0.32
N ASN A 57 10.00 -4.90 -1.00
CA ASN A 57 10.80 -5.91 -0.32
C ASN A 57 12.08 -5.33 0.31
N ARG A 58 12.70 -4.30 -0.28
CA ARG A 58 13.85 -3.60 0.29
C ARG A 58 13.47 -2.91 1.60
N LEU A 59 12.36 -2.17 1.64
CA LEU A 59 11.80 -1.58 2.86
C LEU A 59 11.59 -2.61 3.97
N LYS A 60 11.18 -3.83 3.59
CA LYS A 60 10.92 -4.92 4.54
C LYS A 60 12.15 -5.77 4.86
N VAL A 61 13.31 -5.48 4.27
CA VAL A 61 14.54 -6.29 4.37
C VAL A 61 14.24 -7.76 4.05
N ARG A 62 13.49 -7.97 2.96
CA ARG A 62 13.08 -9.27 2.41
C ARG A 62 13.81 -9.52 1.08
N GLN A 63 13.89 -10.80 0.70
CA GLN A 63 14.32 -11.18 -0.64
C GLN A 63 13.42 -10.52 -1.69
N TRP A 64 14.01 -10.06 -2.80
CA TRP A 64 13.32 -9.25 -3.82
C TRP A 64 12.09 -9.92 -4.43
N TYR A 65 12.09 -11.26 -4.48
CA TYR A 65 11.00 -12.08 -5.04
C TYR A 65 9.89 -12.39 -4.04
N ARG A 66 10.02 -11.99 -2.76
CA ARG A 66 9.01 -12.36 -1.76
C ARG A 66 7.65 -11.78 -2.15
N PRO A 67 6.59 -12.59 -2.10
CA PRO A 67 5.27 -12.12 -2.45
C PRO A 67 4.79 -11.03 -1.50
N VAL A 68 4.09 -10.07 -2.07
CA VAL A 68 3.32 -9.05 -1.36
C VAL A 68 1.84 -9.40 -1.45
N ALA A 69 1.05 -8.99 -0.47
CA ALA A 69 -0.39 -9.23 -0.48
C ALA A 69 -1.09 -8.04 -1.14
N PRO A 70 -1.96 -8.24 -2.12
CA PRO A 70 -2.78 -7.15 -2.64
C PRO A 70 -4.02 -6.93 -1.78
N MET A 71 -4.44 -5.68 -1.69
CA MET A 71 -5.76 -5.25 -1.25
C MET A 71 -6.54 -4.86 -2.50
N ILE A 72 -7.76 -5.39 -2.65
CA ILE A 72 -8.56 -5.29 -3.87
C ILE A 72 -9.98 -4.87 -3.47
N ALA A 73 -10.54 -3.88 -4.16
CA ALA A 73 -11.93 -3.49 -3.96
C ALA A 73 -12.85 -4.66 -4.31
N ALA A 74 -13.91 -4.88 -3.54
CA ALA A 74 -14.85 -5.97 -3.77
C ALA A 74 -15.38 -5.98 -5.22
N GLU A 75 -15.55 -4.78 -5.79
CA GLU A 75 -16.01 -4.48 -7.14
C GLU A 75 -15.10 -5.06 -8.24
N ASP A 76 -13.80 -5.18 -8.00
CA ASP A 76 -12.82 -5.68 -8.97
C ASP A 76 -12.41 -7.15 -8.75
N LEU A 77 -13.01 -7.85 -7.78
CA LEU A 77 -12.65 -9.26 -7.51
C LEU A 77 -12.88 -10.17 -8.73
N VAL A 78 -14.04 -10.04 -9.38
CA VAL A 78 -14.36 -10.82 -10.60
C VAL A 78 -13.38 -10.47 -11.73
N LYS A 79 -13.00 -9.21 -11.85
CA LYS A 79 -12.01 -8.78 -12.84
C LYS A 79 -10.64 -9.41 -12.60
N VAL A 80 -10.22 -9.55 -11.35
CA VAL A 80 -8.91 -10.11 -10.99
C VAL A 80 -8.88 -11.64 -11.08
N PHE A 81 -9.95 -12.31 -10.65
CA PHE A 81 -9.96 -13.76 -10.42
C PHE A 81 -10.94 -14.55 -11.31
N GLY A 82 -11.74 -13.86 -12.12
CA GLY A 82 -12.81 -14.45 -12.94
C GLY A 82 -14.05 -14.88 -12.15
N ARG A 83 -14.07 -14.63 -10.83
CA ARG A 83 -15.18 -14.95 -9.92
C ARG A 83 -15.07 -14.12 -8.63
N GLU A 84 -16.16 -14.07 -7.88
CA GLU A 84 -16.11 -13.50 -6.54
C GLU A 84 -15.34 -14.43 -5.60
N VAL A 85 -14.31 -13.89 -4.94
CA VAL A 85 -13.57 -14.59 -3.88
C VAL A 85 -13.36 -13.61 -2.71
N PRO A 86 -14.35 -13.39 -1.84
CA PRO A 86 -14.15 -12.56 -0.66
C PRO A 86 -13.07 -13.15 0.26
N SER A 87 -12.16 -12.30 0.73
CA SER A 87 -11.06 -12.65 1.63
C SER A 87 -10.70 -11.41 2.46
N PRO A 88 -11.60 -10.89 3.31
CA PRO A 88 -11.38 -9.64 4.04
C PRO A 88 -10.18 -9.69 4.99
N TYR A 89 -9.76 -10.90 5.39
CA TYR A 89 -8.67 -11.11 6.33
C TYR A 89 -7.45 -11.79 5.70
N MET A 90 -7.31 -11.80 4.36
CA MET A 90 -6.19 -12.44 3.63
C MET A 90 -6.07 -13.96 3.81
N THR A 91 -7.19 -14.67 3.93
CA THR A 91 -7.22 -16.12 4.18
C THR A 91 -7.11 -16.96 2.91
N MET A 92 -7.45 -16.39 1.75
CA MET A 92 -7.45 -17.07 0.46
C MET A 92 -6.30 -16.60 -0.43
N ALA A 93 -5.80 -17.49 -1.30
CA ALA A 93 -4.81 -17.17 -2.33
C ALA A 93 -5.22 -17.74 -3.71
N PRO A 94 -6.31 -17.25 -4.32
CA PRO A 94 -6.74 -17.70 -5.64
C PRO A 94 -5.73 -17.32 -6.75
N ARG A 95 -5.83 -18.01 -7.89
CA ARG A 95 -5.07 -17.69 -9.10
C ARG A 95 -5.60 -16.39 -9.73
N VAL A 96 -4.70 -15.45 -10.02
CA VAL A 96 -4.96 -14.22 -10.76
C VAL A 96 -5.05 -14.55 -12.26
N LEU A 97 -5.97 -13.90 -12.98
CA LEU A 97 -6.08 -14.04 -14.43
C LEU A 97 -4.81 -13.53 -15.13
N ASP A 98 -4.34 -14.23 -16.17
CA ASP A 98 -3.04 -13.95 -16.78
C ASP A 98 -2.92 -12.53 -17.32
N HIS A 99 -3.94 -12.03 -18.02
CA HIS A 99 -3.94 -10.65 -18.54
C HIS A 99 -3.86 -9.58 -17.42
N ILE A 100 -4.42 -9.86 -16.24
CA ILE A 100 -4.28 -8.97 -15.07
C ILE A 100 -2.87 -9.02 -14.53
N ARG A 101 -2.26 -10.22 -14.47
CA ARG A 101 -0.87 -10.39 -14.02
C ARG A 101 0.13 -9.72 -14.96
N GLU A 102 -0.12 -9.74 -16.28
CA GLU A 102 0.72 -9.06 -17.26
C GLU A 102 0.69 -7.54 -17.07
N GLN A 103 -0.50 -6.97 -16.80
CA GLN A 103 -0.65 -5.54 -16.55
C GLN A 103 -0.20 -5.10 -15.15
N PHE A 104 -0.37 -5.96 -14.15
CA PHE A 104 -0.05 -5.69 -12.74
C PHE A 104 0.87 -6.78 -12.17
N PRO A 105 2.13 -6.84 -12.62
CA PRO A 105 3.02 -7.95 -12.30
C PRO A 105 3.28 -8.12 -10.80
N ALA A 106 3.25 -7.03 -10.02
CA ALA A 106 3.46 -7.08 -8.57
C ALA A 106 2.22 -7.53 -7.76
N LEU A 107 1.07 -7.71 -8.40
CA LEU A 107 -0.18 -8.12 -7.74
C LEU A 107 -0.15 -9.58 -7.29
N ALA A 108 0.51 -10.45 -8.06
CA ALA A 108 0.55 -11.89 -7.85
C ALA A 108 1.89 -12.36 -7.29
N HIS A 109 1.94 -13.60 -6.84
CA HIS A 109 3.14 -14.36 -6.57
C HIS A 109 3.70 -14.92 -7.88
N LEU A 110 4.92 -15.46 -7.86
CA LEU A 110 5.55 -16.07 -9.04
C LEU A 110 4.75 -17.26 -9.61
N ASP A 111 4.00 -17.97 -8.77
CA ASP A 111 3.11 -19.08 -9.17
C ASP A 111 1.76 -18.62 -9.76
N GLY A 112 1.52 -17.30 -9.80
CA GLY A 112 0.29 -16.68 -10.29
C GLY A 112 -0.85 -16.60 -9.27
N THR A 113 -0.64 -17.01 -8.02
CA THR A 113 -1.63 -16.83 -6.94
C THR A 113 -1.47 -15.48 -6.25
N ALA A 114 -2.52 -14.96 -5.62
CA ALA A 114 -2.41 -13.74 -4.83
C ALA A 114 -3.17 -13.90 -3.52
N ARG A 115 -2.47 -13.81 -2.38
CA ARG A 115 -3.13 -13.80 -1.07
C ARG A 115 -3.72 -12.42 -0.78
N HIS A 116 -4.97 -12.21 -1.19
CA HIS A 116 -5.58 -10.89 -1.22
C HIS A 116 -6.43 -10.56 0.00
N GLN A 117 -6.52 -9.27 0.29
CA GLN A 117 -7.56 -8.66 1.11
C GLN A 117 -8.66 -8.12 0.20
N SER A 118 -9.92 -8.57 0.38
CA SER A 118 -11.07 -7.93 -0.27
C SER A 118 -11.60 -6.79 0.59
N VAL A 119 -11.95 -5.66 -0.02
CA VAL A 119 -12.42 -4.46 0.68
C VAL A 119 -13.77 -4.00 0.13
N GLY A 120 -14.82 -4.21 0.93
CA GLY A 120 -16.17 -3.76 0.62
C GLY A 120 -16.46 -2.36 1.14
N LYS A 121 -17.37 -1.64 0.47
CA LYS A 121 -17.81 -0.29 0.86
C LYS A 121 -18.49 -0.23 2.23
N SER A 122 -19.23 -1.28 2.62
CA SER A 122 -19.91 -1.36 3.92
C SER A 122 -18.95 -1.50 5.08
N ASP A 123 -17.86 -2.25 4.87
CA ASP A 123 -16.96 -2.68 5.92
C ASP A 123 -15.87 -1.63 6.14
N GLU A 124 -15.28 -1.14 5.05
CA GLU A 124 -14.13 -0.23 5.06
C GLU A 124 -14.32 0.89 4.02
N PRO A 125 -15.23 1.85 4.27
CA PRO A 125 -15.67 2.82 3.26
C PRO A 125 -14.53 3.70 2.72
N TRP A 126 -13.57 4.07 3.57
CA TRP A 126 -12.43 4.88 3.14
C TRP A 126 -11.43 4.09 2.30
N LEU A 127 -11.08 2.86 2.71
CA LEU A 127 -10.18 2.01 1.93
C LEU A 127 -10.80 1.67 0.58
N ASN A 128 -12.11 1.33 0.56
CA ASN A 128 -12.82 1.10 -0.68
C ASN A 128 -12.80 2.34 -1.59
N ALA A 129 -13.09 3.53 -1.06
CA ALA A 129 -13.03 4.77 -1.83
C ALA A 129 -11.61 5.07 -2.37
N LEU A 130 -10.57 4.81 -1.58
CA LEU A 130 -9.17 4.91 -2.00
C LEU A 130 -8.85 3.96 -3.14
N LEU A 131 -9.20 2.67 -3.01
CA LEU A 131 -8.98 1.66 -4.06
C LEU A 131 -9.71 2.01 -5.35
N LEU A 132 -10.97 2.45 -5.27
CA LEU A 132 -11.73 2.89 -6.44
C LEU A 132 -11.09 4.14 -7.07
N ALA A 133 -10.54 5.06 -6.27
CA ALA A 133 -9.82 6.23 -6.78
C ALA A 133 -8.52 5.84 -7.52
N VAL A 134 -7.81 4.83 -7.01
CA VAL A 134 -6.66 4.23 -7.70
C VAL A 134 -7.13 3.57 -9.00
N GLY A 135 -8.18 2.76 -8.96
CA GLY A 135 -8.70 2.07 -10.15
C GLY A 135 -9.15 3.01 -11.27
N ARG A 136 -9.69 4.20 -10.94
CA ARG A 136 -10.00 5.23 -11.94
C ARG A 136 -8.76 5.76 -12.67
N ARG A 137 -7.57 5.68 -12.07
CA ARG A 137 -6.32 6.18 -12.64
C ARG A 137 -5.49 5.08 -13.30
N THR A 138 -5.49 3.89 -12.72
CA THR A 138 -4.61 2.77 -13.12
C THR A 138 -5.35 1.72 -13.95
N GLY A 139 -6.68 1.74 -13.92
CA GLY A 139 -7.50 0.69 -14.51
C GLY A 139 -7.72 -0.51 -13.60
N LEU A 140 -7.19 -0.56 -12.37
CA LEU A 140 -7.48 -1.62 -11.39
C LEU A 140 -7.54 -1.06 -9.97
N ALA A 141 -8.65 -1.34 -9.26
CA ALA A 141 -8.89 -0.92 -7.88
C ALA A 141 -8.14 -1.81 -6.89
N ALA A 142 -6.81 -1.82 -6.99
CA ALA A 142 -5.93 -2.64 -6.17
C ALA A 142 -4.67 -1.88 -5.73
N LEU A 143 -4.19 -2.20 -4.54
CA LEU A 143 -2.93 -1.72 -3.97
C LEU A 143 -2.17 -2.90 -3.36
N ILE A 144 -0.85 -2.86 -3.39
CA ILE A 144 -0.02 -3.66 -2.49
C ILE A 144 -0.33 -3.24 -1.06
N ASN A 145 -0.46 -4.21 -0.16
CA ASN A 145 -0.60 -3.99 1.27
C ASN A 145 0.44 -4.85 2.03
N THR A 146 1.27 -4.19 2.81
CA THR A 146 2.14 -4.85 3.80
C THR A 146 2.17 -4.02 5.08
N SER A 147 2.46 -4.66 6.21
CA SER A 147 2.48 -3.98 7.50
C SER A 147 3.50 -2.84 7.55
N PHE A 148 3.11 -1.71 8.14
CA PHE A 148 4.02 -0.60 8.39
C PHE A 148 4.86 -0.87 9.64
N ASN A 149 6.02 -1.48 9.41
CA ASN A 149 7.06 -1.78 10.39
C ASN A 149 8.38 -2.08 9.69
N THR A 150 9.48 -2.07 10.42
CA THR A 150 10.77 -2.60 9.98
C THR A 150 10.95 -4.05 10.42
N LYS A 151 11.94 -4.76 9.85
CA LYS A 151 12.19 -6.17 10.18
C LYS A 151 12.53 -6.31 11.67
N GLY A 152 11.81 -7.18 12.37
CA GLY A 152 12.01 -7.44 13.80
C GLY A 152 11.26 -6.49 14.74
N HIS A 153 10.57 -5.47 14.22
CA HIS A 153 9.80 -4.52 15.02
C HIS A 153 8.29 -4.75 14.89
N PRO A 154 7.48 -4.40 15.92
CA PRO A 154 6.03 -4.44 15.84
C PRO A 154 5.50 -3.41 14.83
N ILE A 155 4.19 -3.49 14.53
CA ILE A 155 3.49 -2.48 13.73
C ILE A 155 3.59 -1.12 14.44
N VAL A 156 3.92 -0.08 13.66
CA VAL A 156 4.06 1.29 14.14
C VAL A 156 2.76 1.76 14.80
N ASN A 157 2.88 2.30 16.01
CA ASN A 157 1.73 2.76 16.80
C ASN A 157 1.83 4.22 17.27
N SER A 158 2.89 4.94 16.89
CA SER A 158 3.08 6.35 17.25
C SER A 158 3.47 7.22 16.06
N VAL A 159 2.98 8.47 16.07
CA VAL A 159 3.31 9.50 15.06
C VAL A 159 4.82 9.77 15.03
N ARG A 160 5.48 9.77 16.19
CA ARG A 160 6.93 10.00 16.29
C ARG A 160 7.71 8.91 15.55
N GLU A 161 7.34 7.66 15.76
CA GLU A 161 7.98 6.52 15.10
C GLU A 161 7.70 6.53 13.59
N SER A 162 6.48 6.82 13.16
CA SER A 162 6.14 6.87 11.74
C SER A 162 6.94 7.93 10.98
N LEU A 163 7.06 9.12 11.58
CA LEU A 163 7.86 10.20 11.01
C LEU A 163 9.35 9.85 11.06
N LYS A 164 9.85 9.21 12.12
CA LYS A 164 11.24 8.73 12.13
C LYS A 164 11.51 7.72 11.01
N LEU A 165 10.59 6.78 10.77
CA LEU A 165 10.73 5.81 9.69
C LEU A 165 10.69 6.45 8.31
N LEU A 166 9.95 7.54 8.14
CA LEU A 166 10.01 8.31 6.90
C LEU A 166 11.44 8.81 6.65
N ASP A 167 12.22 9.19 7.67
CA ASP A 167 13.60 9.72 7.53
C ASP A 167 14.54 8.56 7.20
N ASP A 168 14.41 7.48 7.97
CA ASP A 168 15.34 6.36 7.96
C ASP A 168 15.17 5.45 6.73
N LEU A 169 13.98 5.42 6.10
CA LEU A 169 13.67 4.51 4.99
C LEU A 169 13.75 5.23 3.64
N PRO A 170 14.79 4.99 2.81
CA PRO A 170 14.98 5.72 1.54
C PRO A 170 13.81 5.55 0.56
N ASP A 171 13.28 4.33 0.45
CA ASP A 171 12.20 3.97 -0.48
C ASP A 171 10.80 4.39 -0.01
N LEU A 172 10.66 4.92 1.22
CA LEU A 172 9.39 5.43 1.73
C LEU A 172 9.25 6.90 1.33
N ASP A 173 8.24 7.19 0.51
CA ASP A 173 8.04 8.51 -0.09
C ASP A 173 7.16 9.41 0.79
N PHE A 174 6.08 8.84 1.32
CA PHE A 174 5.08 9.58 2.10
C PHE A 174 4.62 8.83 3.34
N VAL A 175 4.20 9.57 4.36
CA VAL A 175 3.37 9.07 5.47
C VAL A 175 2.07 9.86 5.48
N LEU A 176 0.94 9.18 5.34
CA LEU A 176 -0.40 9.71 5.57
C LEU A 176 -0.80 9.41 7.01
N ILE A 177 -1.09 10.44 7.79
CA ILE A 177 -1.63 10.33 9.15
C ILE A 177 -3.00 10.99 9.18
N GLU A 178 -4.05 10.19 9.35
CA GLU A 178 -5.43 10.60 9.14
C GLU A 178 -5.60 11.28 7.76
N ASP A 179 -5.72 12.60 7.73
CA ASP A 179 -5.92 13.40 6.53
C ASP A 179 -4.69 14.27 6.17
N TRP A 180 -3.56 14.07 6.86
CA TRP A 180 -2.32 14.85 6.70
C TRP A 180 -1.23 14.03 6.00
N LEU A 181 -0.69 14.58 4.91
CA LEU A 181 0.37 13.93 4.14
C LEU A 181 1.74 14.55 4.45
N PHE A 182 2.67 13.72 4.89
CA PHE A 182 4.05 14.10 5.19
C PHE A 182 5.01 13.51 4.15
N HIS A 183 6.03 14.29 3.78
CA HIS A 183 7.11 13.87 2.89
C HIS A 183 8.45 14.45 3.34
N LYS A 184 9.56 13.89 2.86
CA LYS A 184 10.92 14.37 3.14
C LYS A 184 11.07 15.81 2.67
N ARG A 185 11.57 16.69 3.56
CA ARG A 185 12.20 17.94 3.10
C ARG A 185 13.47 17.56 2.36
N ARG A 186 13.58 17.97 1.09
CA ARG A 186 14.86 17.87 0.39
C ARG A 186 15.87 18.74 1.14
N ARG A 187 16.98 18.13 1.58
CA ARG A 187 18.16 18.90 1.99
C ARG A 187 18.84 19.37 0.71
N PHE A 188 18.96 20.69 0.55
CA PHE A 188 19.82 21.32 -0.46
C PHE A 188 21.28 21.18 -0.06
#